data_AF-A0A142XM02-F1
#
_entry.id   AF-A0A142XM02-F1
#
_cell.length_a   1.000
_cell.length_b   1.000
_cell.length_c   1.000
_cell.angle_alpha   90.00
_cell.angle_beta   90.00
_cell.angle_gamma   90.00
#
_symmetry.space_group_name_H-M   'P 1'
#
loop_
_entity.id
_entity.type
_entity.pdbx_description
1 polymer ?
#
loop_
_entity_poly.entity_id
_entity_poly.type
_entity_poly.pdbx_seq_one_letter_code
_entity_poly.pdbx_strand_id
1 'polypeptide(L)'
;MEGFSGGWPADRVAYLARVTPWAEERTARMARGQKHPIYDFLFEYYSFRPAHLLRWTPGFGVVLEGATRADVPWSEFTLTDTGLLLPASAFPAHRRSYLEWAANYLGAVLAREPSFACLGLHEWAMVYRDPNVRHPYVPLRLSREETDAVVDSQPLRCTHYDAFRFFTPAAVPLNRWELTRVTTSDHDQPGCIHANMDLYKFAYKIAPFCPSSVVADAFEVARFAREIDMRASPYDLSGYGFESVRIETRAGREEYVELQRAVSLRAQPVRERLLHVYTRLLAECSTAG
;
A
#
# COMPACT_ATOMS: atom_id res chain seq x y z
N MET A 1 19.60 5.29 17.01
CA MET A 1 19.65 4.42 18.20
C MET A 1 18.62 4.97 19.17
N GLU A 2 17.34 4.70 18.91
CA GLU A 2 16.25 5.03 19.83
C GLU A 2 15.75 3.71 20.39
N GLY A 3 15.91 3.55 21.71
CA GLY A 3 15.65 2.31 22.41
C GLY A 3 14.17 2.11 22.69
N PHE A 4 13.70 0.91 22.37
CA PHE A 4 12.55 0.30 23.04
C PHE A 4 13.10 -0.68 24.07
N SER A 5 12.93 -0.35 25.35
CA SER A 5 13.55 -1.02 26.51
C SER A 5 12.85 -2.31 26.96
N GLY A 6 12.43 -3.17 26.03
CA GLY A 6 11.64 -4.38 26.36
C GLY A 6 12.04 -5.69 25.68
N GLY A 7 13.01 -5.66 24.77
CA GLY A 7 13.39 -6.82 23.96
C GLY A 7 12.29 -7.30 23.01
N TRP A 8 12.61 -8.33 22.21
CA TRP A 8 11.73 -8.82 21.15
C TRP A 8 10.31 -9.26 21.60
N PRO A 9 10.07 -9.77 22.83
CA PRO A 9 8.72 -10.10 23.26
C PRO A 9 7.84 -8.85 23.37
N ALA A 10 8.39 -7.74 23.87
CA ALA A 10 7.68 -6.47 23.97
C ALA A 10 7.37 -5.89 22.57
N ASP A 11 8.32 -5.95 21.65
CA ASP A 11 8.11 -5.51 20.26
C ASP A 11 7.02 -6.32 19.55
N ARG A 12 6.98 -7.64 19.80
CA ARG A 12 5.91 -8.52 19.30
C ARG A 12 4.55 -8.14 19.87
N VAL A 13 4.46 -7.92 21.19
CA VAL A 13 3.20 -7.50 21.83
C VAL A 13 2.72 -6.16 21.29
N ALA A 14 3.61 -5.18 21.18
CA ALA A 14 3.29 -3.85 20.66
C ALA A 14 2.80 -3.92 19.20
N TYR A 15 3.46 -4.72 18.35
CA TYR A 15 3.02 -4.94 16.98
C TYR A 15 1.63 -5.59 16.91
N LEU A 16 1.41 -6.67 17.64
CA LEU A 16 0.13 -7.38 17.63
C LEU A 16 -1.00 -6.48 18.12
N ALA A 17 -0.78 -5.68 19.17
CA ALA A 17 -1.77 -4.71 19.64
C ALA A 17 -2.19 -3.71 18.55
N ARG A 18 -1.27 -3.29 17.67
CA ARG A 18 -1.57 -2.38 16.54
C ARG A 18 -2.40 -3.05 15.45
N VAL A 19 -2.03 -4.26 15.03
CA VAL A 19 -2.60 -4.88 13.81
C VAL A 19 -3.79 -5.81 14.06
N THR A 20 -3.92 -6.35 15.27
CA THR A 20 -5.00 -7.28 15.65
C THR A 20 -6.39 -6.70 15.39
N PRO A 21 -6.71 -5.45 15.80
CA PRO A 21 -8.03 -4.88 15.52
C PRO A 21 -8.41 -4.93 14.04
N TRP A 22 -7.48 -4.62 13.12
CA TRP A 22 -7.78 -4.64 11.68
C TRP A 22 -7.96 -6.06 11.13
N ALA A 23 -7.15 -7.00 11.61
CA ALA A 23 -7.24 -8.41 11.21
C ALA A 23 -8.53 -9.07 11.71
N GLU A 24 -8.91 -8.80 12.95
CA GLU A 24 -10.15 -9.30 13.56
C GLU A 24 -11.38 -8.67 12.90
N GLU A 25 -11.40 -7.35 12.69
CA GLU A 25 -12.47 -6.63 12.00
C GLU A 25 -12.74 -7.25 10.61
N ARG A 26 -11.67 -7.50 9.84
CA ARG A 26 -11.75 -8.18 8.54
C ARG A 26 -12.28 -9.60 8.67
N THR A 27 -11.77 -10.39 9.61
CA THR A 27 -12.17 -11.78 9.81
C THR A 27 -13.64 -11.89 10.23
N ALA A 28 -14.11 -11.01 11.10
CA ALA A 28 -15.50 -10.95 11.55
C ALA A 28 -16.47 -10.55 10.42
N ARG A 29 -16.07 -9.66 9.50
CA ARG A 29 -16.84 -9.37 8.29
C ARG A 29 -16.89 -10.56 7.34
N MET A 30 -15.76 -11.23 7.10
CA MET A 30 -15.69 -12.43 6.26
C MET A 30 -16.64 -13.53 6.74
N ALA A 31 -16.64 -13.81 8.05
CA ALA A 31 -17.51 -14.82 8.66
C ALA A 31 -19.00 -14.55 8.46
N ARG A 32 -19.38 -13.27 8.27
CA ARG A 32 -20.77 -12.83 8.04
C ARG A 32 -21.08 -12.53 6.56
N GLY A 33 -20.14 -12.76 5.64
CA GLY A 33 -20.29 -12.41 4.23
C GLY A 33 -20.42 -10.91 3.96
N GLN A 34 -20.00 -10.05 4.90
CA GLN A 34 -20.12 -8.60 4.79
C GLN A 34 -18.96 -8.01 3.98
N LYS A 35 -19.28 -7.12 3.05
CA LYS A 35 -18.31 -6.39 2.22
C LYS A 35 -18.08 -4.99 2.73
N HIS A 36 -16.85 -4.50 2.63
CA HIS A 36 -16.46 -3.13 2.95
C HIS A 36 -15.58 -2.54 1.84
N PRO A 37 -16.02 -1.49 1.10
CA PRO A 37 -15.37 -1.04 -0.13
C PRO A 37 -13.97 -0.46 0.06
N ILE A 38 -13.69 0.06 1.26
CA ILE A 38 -12.37 0.57 1.65
C ILE A 38 -11.50 -0.54 2.23
N TYR A 39 -11.89 -1.14 3.36
CA TYR A 39 -11.01 -2.00 4.13
C TYR A 39 -10.79 -3.40 3.55
N ASP A 40 -11.74 -3.95 2.78
CA ASP A 40 -11.51 -5.25 2.17
C ASP A 40 -10.48 -5.19 1.04
N PHE A 41 -10.34 -4.03 0.38
CA PHE A 41 -9.31 -3.79 -0.65
C PHE A 41 -7.90 -4.13 -0.14
N LEU A 42 -7.60 -3.77 1.12
CA LEU A 42 -6.28 -4.00 1.73
C LEU A 42 -5.90 -5.48 1.81
N PHE A 43 -6.87 -6.40 1.78
CA PHE A 43 -6.63 -7.84 1.85
C PHE A 43 -6.92 -8.54 0.51
N GLU A 44 -7.93 -8.08 -0.23
CA GLU A 44 -8.37 -8.69 -1.49
C GLU A 44 -7.48 -8.26 -2.67
N TYR A 45 -7.19 -6.96 -2.82
CA TYR A 45 -6.33 -6.48 -3.90
C TYR A 45 -4.86 -6.84 -3.65
N TYR A 46 -4.37 -6.59 -2.44
CA TYR A 46 -2.98 -6.88 -2.08
C TYR A 46 -2.73 -8.38 -1.78
N SER A 47 -3.78 -9.19 -1.63
CA SER A 47 -3.65 -10.65 -1.42
C SER A 47 -2.79 -11.03 -0.20
N PHE A 48 -2.75 -10.19 0.84
CA PHE A 48 -2.08 -10.51 2.11
C PHE A 48 -3.14 -10.89 3.15
N ARG A 49 -3.12 -12.12 3.66
CA ARG A 49 -4.19 -12.64 4.53
C ARG A 49 -4.13 -12.01 5.93
N PRO A 50 -5.27 -11.78 6.62
CA PRO A 50 -5.27 -11.31 8.02
C PRO A 50 -4.38 -12.15 8.94
N ALA A 51 -4.43 -13.48 8.81
CA ALA A 51 -3.59 -14.38 9.60
C ALA A 51 -2.07 -14.23 9.32
N HIS A 52 -1.67 -13.74 8.13
CA HIS A 52 -0.27 -13.43 7.85
C HIS A 52 0.14 -12.08 8.43
N LEU A 53 -0.78 -11.10 8.47
CA LEU A 53 -0.55 -9.84 9.18
C LEU A 53 -0.28 -10.07 10.67
N LEU A 54 -0.87 -11.09 11.28
CA LEU A 54 -0.60 -11.47 12.67
C LEU A 54 0.75 -12.18 12.90
N ARG A 55 1.52 -12.49 11.86
CA ARG A 55 2.83 -13.16 12.00
C ARG A 55 3.95 -12.15 12.17
N TRP A 56 4.34 -11.94 13.42
CA TRP A 56 5.42 -11.01 13.76
C TRP A 56 6.82 -11.51 13.34
N THR A 57 7.69 -10.58 12.98
CA THR A 57 9.13 -10.77 12.72
C THR A 57 9.88 -9.44 12.97
N PRO A 58 11.10 -9.47 13.56
CA PRO A 58 11.96 -8.29 13.63
C PRO A 58 12.58 -7.91 12.26
N GLY A 59 12.43 -8.75 11.24
CA GLY A 59 13.20 -8.68 9.99
C GLY A 59 14.48 -9.52 10.05
N PHE A 60 15.29 -9.47 9.00
CA PHE A 60 16.56 -10.19 8.94
C PHE A 60 17.66 -9.51 9.75
N GLY A 61 18.70 -10.26 10.11
CA GLY A 61 19.90 -9.73 10.77
C GLY A 61 19.73 -9.38 12.24
N VAL A 62 18.61 -9.74 12.87
CA VAL A 62 18.33 -9.51 14.30
C VAL A 62 18.29 -10.84 15.03
N VAL A 63 19.09 -10.98 16.08
CA VAL A 63 19.06 -12.15 16.97
C VAL A 63 17.98 -11.95 18.02
N LEU A 64 17.07 -12.92 18.09
CA LEU A 64 16.05 -13.05 19.12
C LEU A 64 16.64 -13.85 20.28
N GLU A 65 17.32 -13.17 21.20
CA GLU A 65 17.96 -13.81 22.36
C GLU A 65 16.93 -14.61 23.19
N GLY A 66 17.30 -15.83 23.57
CA GLY A 66 16.47 -16.76 24.33
C GLY A 66 15.26 -17.32 23.58
N ALA A 67 15.02 -16.93 22.32
CA ALA A 67 13.89 -17.45 21.55
C ALA A 67 14.11 -18.90 21.10
N THR A 68 13.03 -19.66 21.04
CA THR A 68 12.97 -21.01 20.51
C THR A 68 12.13 -21.06 19.23
N ARG A 69 12.17 -22.20 18.52
CA ARG A 69 11.39 -22.40 17.28
C ARG A 69 9.88 -22.20 17.46
N ALA A 70 9.37 -22.38 18.69
CA ALA A 70 7.97 -22.18 19.03
C ALA A 70 7.57 -20.69 19.09
N ASP A 71 8.53 -19.78 19.26
CA ASP A 71 8.27 -18.35 19.44
C ASP A 71 8.07 -17.60 18.12
N VAL A 72 8.50 -18.18 17.00
CA VAL A 72 8.47 -17.56 15.67
C VAL A 72 7.65 -18.39 14.66
N PRO A 73 6.81 -17.75 13.82
CA PRO A 73 5.95 -18.45 12.86
C PRO A 73 6.61 -18.71 11.49
N TRP A 74 7.90 -18.39 11.33
CA TRP A 74 8.62 -18.34 10.04
C TRP A 74 9.76 -19.35 9.95
N SER A 75 9.67 -20.37 9.10
CA SER A 75 10.65 -21.47 9.02
C SER A 75 12.07 -21.02 8.66
N GLU A 76 12.23 -19.82 8.13
CA GLU A 76 13.49 -19.23 7.66
C GLU A 76 14.46 -18.86 8.81
N PHE A 77 13.97 -18.80 10.06
CA PHE A 77 14.82 -18.56 11.23
C PHE A 77 15.68 -19.79 11.55
N THR A 78 16.96 -19.55 11.81
CA THR A 78 17.98 -20.54 12.18
C THR A 78 18.40 -20.38 13.64
N LEU A 79 18.79 -21.49 14.27
CA LEU A 79 19.35 -21.47 15.63
C LEU A 79 20.75 -20.84 15.64
N THR A 80 21.03 -20.10 16.70
CA THR A 80 22.33 -19.51 17.05
C THR A 80 22.66 -19.89 18.50
N ASP A 81 23.87 -19.59 18.96
CA ASP A 81 24.30 -19.90 20.33
C ASP A 81 23.44 -19.23 21.42
N THR A 82 22.82 -18.10 21.11
CA THR A 82 22.06 -17.29 22.08
C THR A 82 20.56 -17.19 21.79
N GLY A 83 20.06 -17.75 20.69
CA GLY A 83 18.66 -17.65 20.29
C GLY A 83 18.41 -17.94 18.81
N LEU A 84 17.46 -17.22 18.20
CA LEU A 84 17.14 -17.39 16.76
C LEU A 84 17.50 -16.17 15.92
N LEU A 85 17.94 -16.40 14.69
CA LEU A 85 18.26 -15.36 13.71
C LEU A 85 17.56 -15.66 12.39
N LEU A 86 17.05 -14.64 11.70
CA LEU A 86 16.71 -14.73 10.28
C LEU A 86 17.92 -14.25 9.46
N PRO A 87 18.72 -15.14 8.86
CA PRO A 87 19.87 -14.72 8.08
C PRO A 87 19.42 -14.16 6.72
N ALA A 88 20.10 -13.13 6.22
CA ALA A 88 19.84 -12.57 4.88
C ALA A 88 19.98 -13.63 3.77
N SER A 89 20.90 -14.59 3.94
CA SER A 89 21.13 -15.71 3.01
C SER A 89 19.94 -16.67 2.88
N ALA A 90 18.96 -16.64 3.80
CA ALA A 90 17.71 -17.37 3.64
C ALA A 90 16.79 -16.74 2.56
N PHE A 91 17.08 -15.53 2.09
CA PHE A 91 16.28 -14.91 1.04
C PHE A 91 16.47 -15.66 -0.29
N PRO A 92 15.39 -16.05 -1.00
CA PRO A 92 15.53 -16.88 -2.19
C PRO A 92 16.31 -16.18 -3.31
N ALA A 93 17.42 -16.79 -3.76
CA ALA A 93 18.30 -16.23 -4.78
C ALA A 93 17.57 -15.84 -6.09
N HIS A 94 16.58 -16.64 -6.52
CA HIS A 94 15.78 -16.36 -7.72
C HIS A 94 14.93 -15.08 -7.62
N ARG A 95 14.76 -14.51 -6.42
CA ARG A 95 14.02 -13.26 -6.16
C ARG A 95 14.91 -12.03 -6.07
N ARG A 96 16.23 -12.17 -6.25
CA ARG A 96 17.18 -11.06 -6.19
C ARG A 96 16.84 -9.94 -7.19
N SER A 97 16.50 -10.26 -8.43
CA SER A 97 16.12 -9.28 -9.45
C SER A 97 14.92 -8.42 -9.03
N TYR A 98 13.98 -9.00 -8.26
CA TYR A 98 12.87 -8.23 -7.69
C TYR A 98 13.34 -7.24 -6.63
N LEU A 99 14.29 -7.62 -5.77
CA LEU A 99 14.86 -6.70 -4.78
C LEU A 99 15.57 -5.52 -5.47
N GLU A 100 16.38 -5.80 -6.50
CA GLU A 100 17.11 -4.78 -7.27
C GLU A 100 16.13 -3.80 -7.93
N TRP A 101 15.12 -4.33 -8.61
CA TRP A 101 14.07 -3.51 -9.22
C TRP A 101 13.33 -2.66 -8.18
N ALA A 102 12.92 -3.26 -7.05
CA ALA A 102 12.16 -2.58 -6.02
C ALA A 102 12.98 -1.49 -5.31
N ALA A 103 14.26 -1.74 -5.01
CA ALA A 103 15.16 -0.74 -4.44
C ALA A 103 15.32 0.46 -5.38
N ASN A 104 15.56 0.20 -6.68
CA ASN A 104 15.67 1.25 -7.69
C ASN A 104 14.36 2.04 -7.83
N TYR A 105 13.22 1.36 -7.87
CA TYR A 105 11.90 1.99 -7.94
C TYR A 105 11.63 2.88 -6.71
N LEU A 106 11.83 2.35 -5.49
CA LEU A 106 11.60 3.09 -4.25
C LEU A 106 12.50 4.34 -4.18
N GLY A 107 13.77 4.21 -4.57
CA GLY A 107 14.71 5.33 -4.65
C GLY A 107 14.31 6.37 -5.69
N ALA A 108 13.91 5.94 -6.89
CA ALA A 108 13.50 6.84 -7.96
C ALA A 108 12.24 7.64 -7.60
N VAL A 109 11.25 7.02 -6.96
CA VAL A 109 10.04 7.72 -6.50
C VAL A 109 10.37 8.67 -5.34
N LEU A 110 11.24 8.27 -4.41
CA LEU A 110 11.64 9.09 -3.27
C LEU A 110 12.37 10.38 -3.69
N ALA A 111 13.19 10.33 -4.75
CA ALA A 111 14.02 11.44 -5.20
C ALA A 111 13.27 12.51 -6.03
N ARG A 112 11.99 12.29 -6.35
CA ARG A 112 11.20 13.20 -7.20
C ARG A 112 10.50 14.29 -6.41
N GLU A 113 10.30 15.43 -7.06
CA GLU A 113 9.34 16.42 -6.57
C GLU A 113 7.92 15.85 -6.65
N PRO A 114 7.12 15.92 -5.56
CA PRO A 114 5.75 15.42 -5.58
C PRO A 114 4.83 16.18 -6.54
N SER A 115 4.13 15.42 -7.39
CA SER A 115 3.03 15.94 -8.21
C SER A 115 1.68 15.48 -7.68
N PHE A 116 0.74 16.44 -7.57
CA PHE A 116 -0.62 16.26 -7.03
C PHE A 116 -1.71 16.43 -8.11
N ALA A 117 -1.34 16.25 -9.38
CA ALA A 117 -2.17 16.64 -10.53
C ALA A 117 -3.24 15.62 -10.95
N CYS A 118 -3.29 14.42 -10.36
CA CYS A 118 -4.29 13.40 -10.71
C CYS A 118 -5.69 13.74 -10.15
N LEU A 119 -5.75 14.44 -9.01
CA LEU A 119 -6.99 14.93 -8.41
C LEU A 119 -8.06 13.85 -8.15
N GLY A 120 -7.68 12.60 -7.93
CA GLY A 120 -8.62 11.50 -7.65
C GLY A 120 -9.42 10.99 -8.85
N LEU A 121 -9.23 11.59 -10.05
CA LEU A 121 -9.99 11.25 -11.25
C LEU A 121 -9.79 9.83 -11.77
N HIS A 122 -8.78 9.09 -11.28
CA HIS A 122 -8.54 7.72 -11.73
C HIS A 122 -9.73 6.79 -11.43
N GLU A 123 -10.47 6.97 -10.32
CA GLU A 123 -11.68 6.17 -10.05
C GLU A 123 -12.86 6.57 -10.95
N TRP A 124 -12.89 7.82 -11.42
CA TRP A 124 -13.89 8.34 -12.36
C TRP A 124 -13.65 7.81 -13.77
N ALA A 125 -12.39 7.80 -14.19
CA ALA A 125 -11.94 7.23 -15.44
C ALA A 125 -12.19 5.72 -15.56
N MET A 126 -12.33 5.00 -14.44
CA MET A 126 -12.66 3.57 -14.40
C MET A 126 -14.14 3.28 -14.66
N VAL A 127 -15.02 4.28 -14.60
CA VAL A 127 -16.47 4.13 -14.88
C VAL A 127 -16.95 5.02 -16.03
N TYR A 128 -16.05 5.81 -16.62
CA TYR A 128 -16.35 6.77 -17.67
C TYR A 128 -16.94 6.10 -18.91
N ARG A 129 -18.19 6.46 -19.25
CA ARG A 129 -18.99 5.92 -20.36
C ARG A 129 -19.09 4.39 -20.36
N ASP A 130 -18.98 3.75 -19.20
CA ASP A 130 -19.12 2.30 -19.06
C ASP A 130 -20.47 1.97 -18.38
N PRO A 131 -21.30 1.08 -18.96
CA PRO A 131 -22.54 0.66 -18.32
C PRO A 131 -22.30 -0.13 -17.01
N ASN A 132 -21.11 -0.67 -16.78
CA ASN A 132 -20.76 -1.40 -15.57
C ASN A 132 -20.09 -0.46 -14.55
N VAL A 133 -20.36 -0.72 -13.26
CA VAL A 133 -19.62 -0.08 -12.16
C VAL A 133 -18.72 -1.10 -11.48
N ARG A 134 -17.55 -0.66 -11.02
CA ARG A 134 -16.53 -1.52 -10.43
C ARG A 134 -16.91 -2.01 -9.03
N HIS A 135 -17.67 -1.21 -8.30
CA HIS A 135 -18.20 -1.54 -6.98
C HIS A 135 -19.73 -1.70 -7.04
N PRO A 136 -20.26 -2.83 -7.54
CA PRO A 136 -21.70 -3.00 -7.79
C PRO A 136 -22.57 -2.95 -6.52
N TYR A 137 -21.97 -3.08 -5.34
CA TYR A 137 -22.64 -2.99 -4.03
C TYR A 137 -22.53 -1.59 -3.40
N VAL A 138 -21.98 -0.61 -4.11
CA VAL A 138 -21.89 0.79 -3.68
C VAL A 138 -22.52 1.67 -4.76
N PRO A 139 -23.57 2.45 -4.45
CA PRO A 139 -24.21 3.30 -5.44
C PRO A 139 -23.29 4.43 -5.90
N LEU A 140 -23.56 4.99 -7.09
CA LEU A 140 -22.95 6.25 -7.52
C LEU A 140 -23.63 7.42 -6.79
N ARG A 141 -22.87 8.47 -6.50
CA ARG A 141 -23.37 9.68 -5.84
C ARG A 141 -23.97 10.72 -6.80
N LEU A 142 -23.61 10.63 -8.08
CA LEU A 142 -24.09 11.46 -9.18
C LEU A 142 -24.76 10.56 -10.24
N SER A 143 -25.52 11.15 -11.16
CA SER A 143 -25.96 10.42 -12.35
C SER A 143 -24.75 9.99 -13.20
N ARG A 144 -24.97 9.09 -14.16
CA ARG A 144 -23.91 8.66 -15.08
C ARG A 144 -23.45 9.81 -15.96
N GLU A 145 -24.41 10.60 -16.46
CA GLU A 145 -24.15 11.78 -17.29
C GLU A 145 -23.35 12.82 -16.51
N GLU A 146 -23.70 13.07 -15.25
CA GLU A 146 -22.94 13.96 -14.36
C GLU A 146 -21.54 13.40 -14.05
N THR A 147 -21.41 12.08 -13.86
CA THR A 147 -20.13 11.41 -13.64
C THR A 147 -19.21 11.54 -14.85
N ASP A 148 -19.74 11.34 -16.05
CA ASP A 148 -19.02 11.50 -17.30
C ASP A 148 -18.63 12.96 -17.54
N ALA A 149 -19.52 13.91 -17.22
CA ALA A 149 -19.24 15.34 -17.33
C ALA A 149 -18.05 15.79 -16.46
N VAL A 150 -17.83 15.17 -15.29
CA VAL A 150 -16.65 15.45 -14.45
C VAL A 150 -15.36 15.06 -15.18
N VAL A 151 -15.32 13.88 -15.79
CA VAL A 151 -14.17 13.40 -16.57
C VAL A 151 -13.94 14.29 -17.80
N ASP A 152 -15.02 14.70 -18.48
CA ASP A 152 -14.96 15.58 -19.66
C ASP A 152 -14.48 17.01 -19.30
N SER A 153 -14.68 17.46 -18.06
CA SER A 153 -14.37 18.84 -17.64
C SER A 153 -12.90 19.13 -17.36
N GLN A 154 -12.04 18.12 -17.21
CA GLN A 154 -10.64 18.30 -16.81
C GLN A 154 -9.73 17.16 -17.28
N PRO A 155 -8.44 17.45 -17.57
CA PRO A 155 -7.53 16.44 -18.13
C PRO A 155 -7.21 15.32 -17.13
N LEU A 156 -7.25 14.08 -17.60
CA LEU A 156 -6.75 12.93 -16.84
C LEU A 156 -5.21 12.97 -16.80
N ARG A 157 -4.65 12.89 -15.59
CA ARG A 157 -3.19 12.97 -15.33
C ARG A 157 -2.74 11.89 -14.35
N CYS A 158 -3.31 10.70 -14.46
CA CYS A 158 -2.87 9.56 -13.69
C CYS A 158 -1.44 9.20 -14.12
N THR A 159 -0.56 9.00 -13.14
CA THR A 159 0.83 8.57 -13.34
C THR A 159 1.08 7.14 -12.91
N HIS A 160 0.10 6.48 -12.29
CA HIS A 160 0.27 5.16 -11.70
C HIS A 160 -0.38 4.06 -12.53
N TYR A 161 0.44 3.18 -13.09
CA TYR A 161 0.01 2.15 -14.02
C TYR A 161 -1.04 1.20 -13.43
N ASP A 162 -0.89 0.79 -12.17
CA ASP A 162 -1.80 -0.17 -11.54
C ASP A 162 -3.20 0.40 -11.26
N ALA A 163 -3.38 1.73 -11.33
CA ALA A 163 -4.68 2.38 -11.42
C ALA A 163 -5.12 2.57 -12.88
N PHE A 164 -4.23 3.08 -13.73
CA PHE A 164 -4.51 3.37 -15.15
C PHE A 164 -4.99 2.16 -15.95
N ARG A 165 -4.45 0.96 -15.68
CA ARG A 165 -4.86 -0.28 -16.37
C ARG A 165 -6.32 -0.69 -16.17
N PHE A 166 -7.04 0.00 -15.28
CA PHE A 166 -8.47 -0.18 -15.05
C PHE A 166 -9.33 0.91 -15.71
N PHE A 167 -8.73 1.89 -16.39
CA PHE A 167 -9.48 2.91 -17.11
C PHE A 167 -10.35 2.25 -18.17
N THR A 168 -11.52 2.82 -18.43
CA THR A 168 -12.36 2.38 -19.53
C THR A 168 -11.65 2.64 -20.86
N PRO A 169 -11.95 1.87 -21.93
CA PRO A 169 -11.36 2.14 -23.25
C PRO A 169 -11.55 3.58 -23.73
N ALA A 170 -12.65 4.23 -23.32
CA ALA A 170 -12.94 5.63 -23.64
C ALA A 170 -12.09 6.64 -22.83
N ALA A 171 -11.68 6.29 -21.60
CA ALA A 171 -10.87 7.16 -20.74
C ALA A 171 -9.35 7.03 -21.00
N VAL A 172 -8.88 5.86 -21.46
CA VAL A 172 -7.47 5.62 -21.80
C VAL A 172 -6.85 6.73 -22.67
N PRO A 173 -7.42 7.12 -23.83
CA PRO A 173 -6.82 8.15 -24.69
C PRO A 173 -6.89 9.57 -24.10
N LEU A 174 -7.67 9.80 -23.03
CA LEU A 174 -7.79 11.11 -22.38
C LEU A 174 -6.68 11.35 -21.35
N ASN A 175 -5.98 10.29 -20.91
CA ASN A 175 -4.89 10.43 -19.96
C ASN A 175 -3.66 11.05 -20.64
N ARG A 176 -3.00 11.98 -19.95
CA ARG A 176 -1.81 12.66 -20.44
C ARG A 176 -0.69 11.70 -20.89
N TRP A 177 -0.62 10.52 -20.28
CA TRP A 177 0.36 9.50 -20.60
C TRP A 177 -0.33 8.16 -20.87
N GLU A 178 0.10 7.47 -21.92
CA GLU A 178 -0.25 6.07 -22.14
C GLU A 178 0.69 5.21 -21.29
N LEU A 179 0.26 4.90 -20.06
CA LEU A 179 1.11 4.20 -19.11
C LEU A 179 1.20 2.72 -19.43
N THR A 180 2.42 2.17 -19.33
CA THR A 180 2.67 0.72 -19.37
C THR A 180 3.29 0.24 -18.07
N ARG A 181 3.29 -1.09 -17.86
CA ARG A 181 3.98 -1.71 -16.72
C ARG A 181 5.47 -1.35 -16.72
N VAL A 182 6.11 -1.27 -17.89
CA VAL A 182 7.55 -1.00 -18.02
C VAL A 182 7.87 0.44 -17.57
N THR A 183 6.99 1.39 -17.88
CA THR A 183 7.17 2.82 -17.57
C THR A 183 6.77 3.20 -16.13
N THR A 184 6.41 2.23 -15.28
CA THR A 184 5.95 2.48 -13.89
C THR A 184 7.00 3.27 -13.10
N SER A 185 8.27 2.88 -13.21
CA SER A 185 9.36 3.58 -12.52
C SER A 185 9.54 5.00 -13.00
N ASP A 186 9.21 5.33 -14.24
CA ASP A 186 9.44 6.67 -14.84
C ASP A 186 8.34 7.65 -14.46
N HIS A 187 7.10 7.16 -14.33
CA HIS A 187 5.94 8.01 -14.12
C HIS A 187 5.49 8.10 -12.67
N ASP A 188 5.59 7.03 -11.87
CA ASP A 188 5.06 7.02 -10.51
C ASP A 188 5.60 8.19 -9.69
N GLN A 189 4.68 8.91 -9.06
CA GLN A 189 4.93 10.16 -8.33
C GLN A 189 4.80 9.94 -6.82
N PRO A 190 5.64 10.57 -5.99
CA PRO A 190 5.51 10.47 -4.54
C PRO A 190 4.24 11.17 -4.01
N GLY A 191 3.61 12.04 -4.81
CA GLY A 191 2.29 12.62 -4.52
C GLY A 191 1.11 11.69 -4.88
N CYS A 192 1.32 10.61 -5.62
CA CYS A 192 0.22 9.71 -6.00
C CYS A 192 -0.26 8.89 -4.79
N ILE A 193 -1.57 8.91 -4.51
CA ILE A 193 -2.18 8.09 -3.45
C ILE A 193 -1.86 6.61 -3.63
N HIS A 194 -1.92 6.10 -4.85
CA HIS A 194 -1.68 4.69 -5.14
C HIS A 194 -0.22 4.26 -4.99
N ALA A 195 0.73 5.08 -5.45
CA ALA A 195 2.16 4.80 -5.25
C ALA A 195 2.53 4.78 -3.75
N ASN A 196 1.85 5.58 -2.93
CA ASN A 196 1.99 5.57 -1.48
C ASN A 196 1.30 4.35 -0.84
N MET A 197 0.11 3.99 -1.30
CA MET A 197 -0.64 2.80 -0.85
C MET A 197 0.14 1.51 -1.12
N ASP A 198 0.81 1.44 -2.26
CA ASP A 198 1.62 0.29 -2.70
C ASP A 198 2.84 0.00 -1.82
N LEU A 199 3.26 0.93 -0.95
CA LEU A 199 4.32 0.66 0.04
C LEU A 199 3.98 -0.56 0.90
N TYR A 200 2.70 -0.79 1.18
CA TYR A 200 2.25 -1.99 1.89
C TYR A 200 2.61 -3.27 1.13
N LYS A 201 2.37 -3.31 -0.19
CA LYS A 201 2.79 -4.41 -1.08
C LYS A 201 4.28 -4.63 -1.04
N PHE A 202 5.08 -3.57 -1.10
CA PHE A 202 6.54 -3.69 -0.98
C PHE A 202 6.95 -4.24 0.39
N ALA A 203 6.27 -3.85 1.48
CA ALA A 203 6.60 -4.34 2.80
C ALA A 203 6.37 -5.85 2.96
N TYR A 204 5.17 -6.35 2.65
CA TYR A 204 4.87 -7.78 2.88
C TYR A 204 5.44 -8.71 1.81
N LYS A 205 5.76 -8.23 0.60
CA LYS A 205 6.30 -9.10 -0.46
C LYS A 205 7.61 -9.76 -0.08
N ILE A 206 8.39 -9.15 0.80
CA ILE A 206 9.65 -9.71 1.29
C ILE A 206 9.52 -10.25 2.72
N ALA A 207 8.31 -10.50 3.25
CA ALA A 207 8.18 -11.20 4.53
C ALA A 207 8.88 -12.58 4.45
N PRO A 208 9.57 -13.03 5.52
CA PRO A 208 9.72 -12.39 6.85
C PRO A 208 10.88 -11.39 7.00
N PHE A 209 11.52 -10.98 5.91
CA PHE A 209 12.74 -10.17 5.91
C PHE A 209 12.46 -8.67 6.21
N CYS A 210 11.27 -8.17 5.89
CA CYS A 210 10.86 -6.83 6.33
C CYS A 210 10.42 -6.84 7.81
N PRO A 211 10.93 -5.93 8.66
CA PRO A 211 10.45 -5.80 10.03
C PRO A 211 8.94 -5.56 10.06
N SER A 212 8.22 -6.30 10.92
CA SER A 212 6.76 -6.17 11.05
C SER A 212 6.32 -4.75 11.40
N SER A 213 7.13 -3.96 12.10
CA SER A 213 6.83 -2.56 12.36
C SER A 213 6.73 -1.72 11.07
N VAL A 214 7.59 -1.96 10.08
CA VAL A 214 7.51 -1.31 8.75
C VAL A 214 6.24 -1.75 8.02
N VAL A 215 5.87 -3.04 8.13
CA VAL A 215 4.64 -3.56 7.53
C VAL A 215 3.40 -2.89 8.14
N ALA A 216 3.36 -2.70 9.47
CA ALA A 216 2.27 -2.00 10.15
C ALA A 216 2.16 -0.54 9.69
N ASP A 217 3.28 0.19 9.64
CA ASP A 217 3.28 1.59 9.21
C ASP A 217 2.82 1.73 7.74
N ALA A 218 3.26 0.82 6.88
CA ALA A 218 2.82 0.77 5.49
C ALA A 218 1.33 0.40 5.35
N PHE A 219 0.82 -0.49 6.21
CA PHE A 219 -0.60 -0.83 6.25
C PHE A 219 -1.45 0.37 6.66
N GLU A 220 -1.01 1.15 7.66
CA GLU A 220 -1.70 2.39 8.09
C GLU A 220 -1.74 3.42 6.97
N VAL A 221 -0.61 3.64 6.28
CA VAL A 221 -0.56 4.51 5.09
C VAL A 221 -1.54 4.02 4.03
N ALA A 222 -1.54 2.71 3.72
CA ALA A 222 -2.43 2.15 2.72
C ALA A 222 -3.91 2.30 3.11
N ARG A 223 -4.25 2.10 4.38
CA ARG A 223 -5.61 2.26 4.90
C ARG A 223 -6.08 3.72 4.81
N PHE A 224 -5.24 4.67 5.22
CA PHE A 224 -5.53 6.10 5.11
C PHE A 224 -5.65 6.56 3.65
N ALA A 225 -4.73 6.12 2.80
CA ALA A 225 -4.74 6.40 1.36
C ALA A 225 -6.01 5.88 0.68
N ARG A 226 -6.42 4.63 0.98
CA ARG A 226 -7.60 4.00 0.37
C ARG A 226 -8.91 4.64 0.84
N GLU A 227 -8.96 5.15 2.07
CA GLU A 227 -10.11 5.92 2.52
C GLU A 227 -10.30 7.20 1.69
N ILE A 228 -9.23 7.99 1.52
CA ILE A 228 -9.27 9.22 0.72
C ILE A 228 -9.59 8.91 -0.75
N ASP A 229 -8.98 7.87 -1.29
CA ASP A 229 -9.22 7.36 -2.65
C ASP A 229 -10.72 7.11 -2.90
N MET A 230 -11.35 6.37 -1.99
CA MET A 230 -12.78 6.06 -2.08
C MET A 230 -13.66 7.26 -1.78
N ARG A 231 -13.31 8.12 -0.80
CA ARG A 231 -14.07 9.35 -0.52
C ARG A 231 -14.10 10.32 -1.69
N ALA A 232 -13.05 10.35 -2.51
CA ALA A 232 -12.97 11.20 -3.71
C ALA A 232 -13.54 10.56 -4.98
N SER A 233 -13.97 9.30 -4.90
CA SER A 233 -14.50 8.52 -6.01
C SER A 233 -15.93 8.98 -6.41
N PRO A 234 -16.51 8.46 -7.51
CA PRO A 234 -17.89 8.74 -7.87
C PRO A 234 -18.91 7.95 -7.02
N TYR A 235 -18.45 7.11 -6.09
CA TYR A 235 -19.31 6.26 -5.25
C TYR A 235 -19.79 7.00 -4.00
N ASP A 236 -21.04 6.72 -3.59
CA ASP A 236 -21.61 7.20 -2.33
C ASP A 236 -21.28 6.23 -1.19
N LEU A 237 -20.53 6.73 -0.21
CA LEU A 237 -20.07 5.98 0.95
C LEU A 237 -20.77 6.37 2.25
N SER A 238 -21.85 7.17 2.17
CA SER A 238 -22.62 7.61 3.34
C SER A 238 -23.15 6.41 4.15
N GLY A 239 -23.58 5.34 3.48
CA GLY A 239 -23.99 4.07 4.11
C GLY A 239 -22.86 3.34 4.86
N TYR A 240 -21.61 3.74 4.67
CA TYR A 240 -20.43 3.24 5.37
C TYR A 240 -19.85 4.26 6.36
N GLY A 241 -20.52 5.41 6.55
CA GLY A 241 -20.10 6.46 7.50
C GLY A 241 -19.02 7.40 6.98
N PHE A 242 -18.79 7.48 5.66
CA PHE A 242 -17.79 8.36 5.07
C PHE A 242 -18.42 9.49 4.26
N GLU A 243 -17.96 10.71 4.51
CA GLU A 243 -18.32 11.88 3.71
C GLU A 243 -17.46 11.96 2.43
N SER A 244 -18.10 12.27 1.30
CA SER A 244 -17.45 12.41 0.00
C SER A 244 -16.60 13.67 -0.08
N VAL A 245 -15.39 13.54 -0.63
CA VAL A 245 -14.57 14.66 -1.09
C VAL A 245 -15.02 14.99 -2.52
N ARG A 246 -15.76 16.09 -2.66
CA ARG A 246 -16.49 16.44 -3.89
C ARG A 246 -15.59 17.08 -4.96
N ILE A 247 -14.75 16.27 -5.61
CA ILE A 247 -13.75 16.72 -6.60
C ILE A 247 -14.33 17.25 -7.94
N GLU A 248 -15.63 17.12 -8.17
CA GLU A 248 -16.36 17.83 -9.23
C GLU A 248 -16.37 19.35 -8.98
N THR A 249 -16.28 19.76 -7.71
CA THR A 249 -16.22 21.17 -7.31
C THR A 249 -14.77 21.63 -7.14
N ARG A 250 -14.54 22.95 -7.29
CA ARG A 250 -13.23 23.53 -7.01
C ARG A 250 -12.79 23.31 -5.56
N ALA A 251 -13.68 23.56 -4.60
CA ALA A 251 -13.39 23.43 -3.18
C ALA A 251 -13.02 21.97 -2.82
N GLY A 252 -13.73 20.98 -3.35
CA GLY A 252 -13.39 19.58 -3.09
C GLY A 252 -12.08 19.14 -3.75
N ARG A 253 -11.66 19.74 -4.88
CA ARG A 253 -10.32 19.50 -5.43
C ARG A 253 -9.23 20.09 -4.55
N GLU A 254 -9.45 21.28 -3.99
CA GLU A 254 -8.53 21.90 -3.02
C GLU A 254 -8.41 21.03 -1.76
N GLU A 255 -9.52 20.56 -1.20
CA GLU A 255 -9.53 19.59 -0.09
C GLU A 255 -8.78 18.30 -0.44
N TYR A 256 -9.03 17.72 -1.62
CA TYR A 256 -8.36 16.50 -2.05
C TYR A 256 -6.85 16.66 -2.14
N VAL A 257 -6.35 17.79 -2.65
CA VAL A 257 -4.91 18.05 -2.75
C VAL A 257 -4.28 18.09 -1.35
N GLU A 258 -4.92 18.70 -0.36
CA GLU A 258 -4.41 18.72 1.01
C GLU A 258 -4.38 17.32 1.64
N LEU A 259 -5.44 16.52 1.42
CA LEU A 259 -5.47 15.12 1.85
C LEU A 259 -4.38 14.29 1.15
N GLN A 260 -4.16 14.50 -0.14
CA GLN A 260 -3.12 13.82 -0.91
C GLN A 260 -1.71 14.20 -0.42
N ARG A 261 -1.48 15.46 -0.04
CA ARG A 261 -0.24 15.90 0.62
C ARG A 261 -0.06 15.18 1.96
N ALA A 262 -1.12 15.09 2.77
CA ALA A 262 -1.06 14.38 4.04
C ALA A 262 -0.69 12.89 3.88
N VAL A 263 -1.22 12.21 2.84
CA VAL A 263 -0.81 10.84 2.50
C VAL A 263 0.68 10.78 2.14
N SER A 264 1.13 11.67 1.26
CA SER A 264 2.53 11.71 0.81
C SER A 264 3.51 11.92 1.97
N LEU A 265 3.20 12.86 2.88
CA LEU A 265 4.01 13.14 4.07
C LEU A 265 4.10 11.94 5.02
N ARG A 266 2.99 11.23 5.25
CA ARG A 266 2.98 10.01 6.08
C ARG A 266 3.74 8.85 5.42
N ALA A 267 3.69 8.76 4.09
CA ALA A 267 4.31 7.69 3.33
C ALA A 267 5.82 7.85 3.16
N GLN A 268 6.35 9.07 3.21
CA GLN A 268 7.77 9.36 3.02
C GLN A 268 8.69 8.56 3.97
N PRO A 269 8.55 8.63 5.32
CA PRO A 269 9.42 7.88 6.22
C PRO A 269 9.26 6.36 6.05
N VAL A 270 8.08 5.89 5.65
CA VAL A 270 7.85 4.46 5.35
C VAL A 270 8.63 4.04 4.10
N ARG A 271 8.63 4.86 3.05
CA ARG A 271 9.40 4.62 1.82
C ARG A 271 10.90 4.60 2.10
N GLU A 272 11.40 5.52 2.91
CA GLU A 272 12.82 5.57 3.33
C GLU A 272 13.23 4.29 4.07
N ARG A 273 12.42 3.86 5.04
CA ARG A 273 12.68 2.62 5.79
C ARG A 273 12.60 1.38 4.90
N LEU A 274 11.65 1.31 3.97
CA LEU A 274 11.59 0.22 2.99
C LEU A 274 12.81 0.21 2.09
N LEU A 275 13.21 1.37 1.54
CA LEU A 275 14.41 1.46 0.72
C LEU A 275 15.65 0.99 1.49
N HIS A 276 15.78 1.38 2.76
CA HIS A 276 16.86 0.90 3.63
C HIS A 276 16.83 -0.63 3.81
N VAL A 277 15.67 -1.22 4.10
CA VAL A 277 15.52 -2.68 4.23
C VAL A 277 15.91 -3.41 2.95
N TYR A 278 15.41 -2.94 1.80
CA TYR A 278 15.69 -3.55 0.49
C TYR A 278 17.18 -3.45 0.11
N THR A 279 17.79 -2.29 0.30
CA THR A 279 19.22 -2.09 0.00
C THR A 279 20.13 -2.90 0.91
N ARG A 280 19.82 -2.99 2.22
CA ARG A 280 20.56 -3.85 3.15
C ARG A 280 20.45 -5.33 2.78
N LEU A 281 19.24 -5.80 2.47
CA LEU A 281 19.02 -7.19 2.11
C LEU A 281 19.80 -7.56 0.83
N LEU A 282 19.79 -6.67 -0.17
CA LEU A 282 20.60 -6.84 -1.38
C LEU A 282 22.09 -6.95 -1.11
N ALA A 283 22.63 -6.08 -0.25
CA ALA A 283 24.04 -6.06 0.09
C ALA A 283 24.47 -7.34 0.83
N GLU A 284 23.69 -7.77 1.83
CA GLU A 284 24.00 -8.95 2.64
C GLU A 284 23.80 -10.27 1.86
N CYS A 285 22.87 -10.31 0.89
CA CYS A 285 22.76 -11.44 -0.04
C CYS A 285 23.94 -11.52 -1.03
N SER A 286 24.61 -10.41 -1.34
CA SER A 286 25.79 -10.38 -2.23
C SER A 286 27.06 -10.91 -1.56
N THR A 287 27.17 -10.80 -0.25
CA THR A 287 28.35 -11.22 0.53
C THR A 287 28.33 -12.69 0.97
N ALA A 288 27.20 -13.38 0.79
CA ALA A 288 27.00 -14.77 1.21
C ALA A 288 27.19 -15.80 0.09
N GLY A 289 27.71 -15.37 -1.08
CA GLY A 289 27.99 -16.21 -2.25
C GLY A 289 29.47 -16.44 -2.49
#